data_AF-A0A256WKL3-F1
#
_entry.id   AF-A0A256WKL3-F1
#
_cell.length_a   1.000
_cell.length_b   1.000
_cell.length_c   1.000
_cell.angle_alpha   90.00
_cell.angle_beta   90.00
_cell.angle_gamma   90.00
#
_symmetry.space_group_name_H-M   'P 1'
#
loop_
_entity.id
_entity.type
_entity.pdbx_description
1 polymer ?
#
loop_
_entity_poly.entity_id
_entity_poly.type
_entity_poly.pdbx_seq_one_letter_code
_entity_poly.pdbx_strand_id
1 'polypeptide(L)'
;MIHSFVIKELTSIFYRLNTTTDFLEKHKKNDALREQQFVMKSFNQLALMLNETLEQMQNMQQSMMQGKGGKKKNSCNKPGSGKPSSTDMKGLQKQLNEQMKALEKQMGKKGKKKGSKGSQGKGSSEQFARMAAEQARIRRMMQEYQDAMMEESGSKPGGLDDALKEMEKTEKDLVNKIINQETLKRQQNILTRLLKSEKAERQREKEKKRKSKEGINVKRGNPNQFLKYKDIKEKELNLLKTVPLDLNRYYKIKVDSYFYRFDNIDKDVEK
;
A
#
# COMPACT_ATOMS: atom_id res chain seq x y z
N MET A 1 -13.40 -11.96 33.25
CA MET A 1 -14.70 -12.45 32.77
C MET A 1 -14.66 -12.95 31.32
N ILE A 2 -14.04 -12.23 30.37
CA ILE A 2 -13.97 -12.66 28.95
C ILE A 2 -13.13 -13.95 28.76
N HIS A 3 -11.95 -14.02 29.41
CA HIS A 3 -11.05 -15.19 29.30
C HIS A 3 -11.70 -16.51 29.76
N SER A 4 -12.46 -16.47 30.85
CA SER A 4 -13.18 -17.64 31.38
C SER A 4 -14.34 -18.10 30.48
N PHE A 5 -14.93 -17.20 29.71
CA PHE A 5 -15.99 -17.54 28.75
C PHE A 5 -15.40 -18.18 27.48
N VAL A 6 -14.31 -17.60 26.95
CA VAL A 6 -13.57 -18.16 25.79
C VAL A 6 -13.07 -19.57 26.08
N ILE A 7 -12.50 -19.81 27.26
CA ILE A 7 -12.02 -21.15 27.63
C ILE A 7 -13.18 -22.15 27.70
N LYS A 8 -14.34 -21.75 28.25
CA LYS A 8 -15.53 -22.60 28.34
C LYS A 8 -16.08 -22.96 26.95
N GLU A 9 -16.18 -22.00 26.04
CA GLU A 9 -16.65 -22.23 24.67
C GLU A 9 -15.64 -23.03 23.81
N LEU A 10 -14.34 -22.80 23.98
CA LEU A 10 -13.34 -23.64 23.32
C LEU A 10 -13.42 -25.08 23.81
N THR A 11 -13.59 -25.28 25.12
CA THR A 11 -13.74 -26.62 25.70
C THR A 11 -15.01 -27.31 25.19
N SER A 12 -16.12 -26.58 25.06
CA SER A 12 -17.38 -27.10 24.52
C SER A 12 -17.26 -27.49 23.04
N ILE A 13 -16.55 -26.69 22.24
CA ILE A 13 -16.26 -26.99 20.83
C ILE A 13 -15.40 -28.24 20.70
N PHE A 14 -14.29 -28.34 21.43
CA PHE A 14 -13.43 -29.52 21.36
C PHE A 14 -14.15 -30.80 21.80
N TYR A 15 -14.96 -30.72 22.86
CA TYR A 15 -15.79 -31.85 23.30
C TYR A 15 -16.78 -32.32 22.23
N ARG A 16 -17.46 -31.37 21.57
CA ARG A 16 -18.45 -31.69 20.52
C ARG A 16 -17.81 -32.15 19.23
N LEU A 17 -16.63 -31.62 18.87
CA LEU A 17 -15.86 -32.10 17.72
C LEU A 17 -15.43 -33.55 17.91
N ASN A 18 -14.90 -33.89 19.09
CA ASN A 18 -14.51 -35.27 19.40
C ASN A 18 -15.72 -36.23 19.42
N THR A 19 -16.86 -35.77 19.93
CA THR A 19 -18.12 -36.53 19.89
C THR A 19 -18.64 -36.68 18.45
N THR A 20 -18.49 -35.66 17.61
CA THR A 20 -18.86 -35.71 16.19
C THR A 20 -18.02 -36.73 15.44
N THR A 21 -16.69 -36.77 15.70
CA THR A 21 -15.80 -37.77 15.08
C THR A 21 -16.16 -39.19 15.51
N ASP A 22 -16.51 -39.41 16.78
CA ASP A 22 -16.98 -40.72 17.29
C ASP A 22 -18.33 -41.14 16.65
N PHE A 23 -19.26 -40.20 16.44
CA PHE A 23 -20.51 -40.48 15.74
C PHE A 23 -20.32 -40.76 14.25
N LEU A 24 -19.35 -40.10 13.60
CA LEU A 24 -19.00 -40.38 12.20
C LEU A 24 -18.35 -41.76 12.05
N GLU A 25 -17.47 -42.14 12.96
CA GLU A 25 -16.85 -43.48 13.02
C GLU A 25 -17.91 -44.58 13.20
N LYS A 26 -18.92 -44.32 14.03
CA LYS A 26 -20.06 -45.23 14.27
C LYS A 26 -21.17 -45.15 13.21
N HIS A 27 -20.94 -44.45 12.09
CA HIS A 27 -21.91 -44.21 11.02
C HIS A 27 -23.24 -43.54 11.45
N LYS A 28 -23.28 -42.90 12.63
CA LYS A 28 -24.45 -42.17 13.16
C LYS A 28 -24.52 -40.76 12.58
N LYS A 29 -24.82 -40.67 11.27
CA LYS A 29 -24.82 -39.41 10.50
C LYS A 29 -25.72 -38.32 11.10
N ASN A 30 -26.89 -38.68 11.62
CA ASN A 30 -27.85 -37.72 12.17
C ASN A 30 -27.35 -37.10 13.50
N ASP A 31 -26.74 -37.91 14.37
CA ASP A 31 -26.17 -37.42 15.62
C ASP A 31 -24.90 -36.57 15.38
N ALA A 32 -24.06 -36.98 14.41
CA ALA A 32 -22.91 -36.19 13.98
C ALA A 32 -23.34 -34.82 13.43
N LEU A 33 -24.40 -34.77 12.60
CA LEU A 33 -24.92 -33.52 12.04
C LEU A 33 -25.45 -32.58 13.12
N ARG A 34 -26.10 -33.12 14.16
CA ARG A 34 -26.55 -32.34 15.32
C ARG A 34 -25.38 -31.72 16.09
N GLU A 35 -24.34 -32.49 16.40
CA GLU A 35 -23.16 -31.97 17.10
C GLU A 35 -22.39 -30.96 16.24
N GLN A 36 -22.32 -31.17 14.93
CA GLN A 36 -21.72 -30.21 13.99
C GLN A 36 -22.46 -28.87 13.98
N GLN A 37 -23.80 -28.86 14.05
CA GLN A 37 -24.57 -27.62 14.16
C GLN A 37 -24.29 -26.87 15.47
N PHE A 38 -24.10 -27.59 16.57
CA PHE A 38 -23.70 -26.97 17.84
C PHE A 38 -22.30 -26.36 17.75
N VAL A 39 -21.35 -27.04 17.10
CA VAL A 39 -20.01 -26.50 16.84
C VAL A 39 -20.09 -25.22 16.02
N MET A 40 -20.88 -25.20 14.94
CA MET A 40 -21.09 -24.00 14.11
C MET A 40 -21.71 -22.85 14.91
N LYS A 41 -22.68 -23.14 15.78
CA LYS A 41 -23.28 -22.13 16.67
C LYS A 41 -22.25 -21.55 17.65
N SER A 42 -21.46 -22.39 18.31
CA SER A 42 -20.42 -21.94 19.25
C SER A 42 -19.32 -21.13 18.54
N PHE A 43 -18.92 -21.51 17.31
CA PHE A 43 -18.00 -20.71 16.51
C PHE A 43 -18.57 -19.33 16.16
N ASN A 44 -19.84 -19.27 15.75
CA ASN A 44 -20.50 -18.00 15.46
C ASN A 44 -20.64 -17.12 16.72
N GLN A 45 -20.91 -17.72 17.88
CA GLN A 45 -20.98 -17.00 19.16
C GLN A 45 -19.61 -16.50 19.61
N LEU A 46 -18.54 -17.28 19.43
CA LEU A 46 -17.17 -16.83 19.66
C LEU A 46 -16.79 -15.70 18.71
N ALA A 47 -17.11 -15.82 17.42
CA ALA A 47 -16.84 -14.78 16.43
C ALA A 47 -17.62 -13.49 16.73
N LEU A 48 -18.88 -13.60 17.12
CA LEU A 48 -19.71 -12.47 17.54
C LEU A 48 -19.10 -11.79 18.78
N MET A 49 -18.71 -12.56 19.80
CA MET A 49 -18.11 -12.01 21.01
C MET A 49 -16.72 -11.40 20.75
N LEU A 50 -15.91 -11.99 19.86
CA LEU A 50 -14.65 -11.39 19.41
C LEU A 50 -14.89 -10.07 18.67
N ASN A 51 -15.94 -9.99 17.84
CA ASN A 51 -16.35 -8.74 17.21
C ASN A 51 -16.86 -7.72 18.24
N GLU A 52 -17.71 -8.11 19.18
CA GLU A 52 -18.25 -7.23 20.22
C GLU A 52 -17.14 -6.71 21.15
N THR A 53 -16.15 -7.54 21.47
CA THR A 53 -15.00 -7.11 22.29
C THR A 53 -14.05 -6.20 21.52
N LEU A 54 -13.81 -6.45 20.23
CA LEU A 54 -13.07 -5.55 19.35
C LEU A 54 -13.80 -4.21 19.17
N GLU A 55 -15.11 -4.25 18.97
CA GLU A 55 -15.96 -3.08 18.81
C GLU A 55 -16.07 -2.30 20.13
N GLN A 56 -16.18 -2.98 21.28
CA GLN A 56 -16.13 -2.33 22.60
C GLN A 56 -14.76 -1.69 22.86
N MET A 57 -13.67 -2.33 22.45
CA MET A 57 -12.32 -1.76 22.57
C MET A 57 -12.14 -0.56 21.63
N GLN A 58 -12.65 -0.65 20.40
CA GLN A 58 -12.63 0.44 19.41
C GLN A 58 -13.55 1.59 19.81
N ASN A 59 -14.71 1.31 20.38
CA ASN A 59 -15.65 2.30 20.92
C ASN A 59 -15.10 2.93 22.20
N MET A 60 -14.44 2.18 23.08
CA MET A 60 -13.73 2.75 24.23
C MET A 60 -12.56 3.64 23.79
N GLN A 61 -11.85 3.25 22.73
CA GLN A 61 -10.81 4.08 22.10
C GLN A 61 -11.39 5.33 21.42
N GLN A 62 -12.58 5.24 20.81
CA GLN A 62 -13.31 6.37 20.25
C GLN A 62 -13.95 7.28 21.31
N SER A 63 -14.45 6.74 22.42
CA SER A 63 -14.99 7.50 23.56
C SER A 63 -13.90 8.22 24.34
N MET A 64 -12.68 7.67 24.40
CA MET A 64 -11.49 8.37 24.90
C MET A 64 -10.97 9.42 23.89
N MET A 65 -11.29 9.31 22.61
CA MET A 65 -11.06 10.34 21.59
C MET A 65 -12.19 11.40 21.53
N GLN A 66 -13.40 11.11 22.01
CA GLN A 66 -14.54 12.04 22.06
C GLN A 66 -14.50 13.02 23.24
N GLY A 67 -13.46 12.98 24.08
CA GLY A 67 -13.18 14.05 25.05
C GLY A 67 -12.57 15.32 24.43
N LYS A 68 -12.05 15.27 23.19
CA LYS A 68 -11.58 16.44 22.45
C LYS A 68 -11.74 16.27 20.94
N GLY A 69 -12.87 16.74 20.42
CA GLY A 69 -12.98 17.36 19.10
C GLY A 69 -12.96 16.44 17.87
N GLY A 70 -14.16 16.16 17.35
CA GLY A 70 -14.52 16.47 15.95
C GLY A 70 -13.91 15.65 14.78
N LYS A 71 -14.84 14.99 14.08
CA LYS A 71 -14.87 14.63 12.63
C LYS A 71 -14.28 13.28 12.18
N LYS A 72 -15.24 12.40 11.85
CA LYS A 72 -15.26 11.28 10.89
C LYS A 72 -14.14 11.24 9.84
N LYS A 73 -13.61 10.03 9.56
CA LYS A 73 -13.59 9.43 8.21
C LYS A 73 -13.20 7.93 8.23
N ASN A 74 -14.02 7.15 7.53
CA ASN A 74 -13.86 5.74 7.16
C ASN A 74 -12.49 5.40 6.55
N SER A 75 -11.99 4.20 6.85
CA SER A 75 -11.13 3.40 5.97
C SER A 75 -11.07 1.96 6.53
N CYS A 76 -11.95 1.06 6.08
CA CYS A 76 -11.67 0.06 5.05
C CYS A 76 -10.63 -0.99 5.49
N ASN A 77 -11.12 -2.06 6.13
CA ASN A 77 -10.38 -3.31 6.33
C ASN A 77 -10.42 -4.12 5.03
N LYS A 78 -9.26 -4.31 4.39
CA LYS A 78 -9.03 -5.35 3.40
C LYS A 78 -7.83 -6.18 3.88
N PRO A 79 -8.00 -7.47 4.19
CA PRO A 79 -6.90 -8.32 4.64
C PRO A 79 -6.12 -8.75 3.41
N GLY A 80 -4.94 -8.18 3.21
CA GLY A 80 -4.06 -8.56 2.12
C GLY A 80 -2.76 -7.79 2.22
N SER A 81 -1.73 -8.44 2.77
CA SER A 81 -0.29 -8.15 2.60
C SER A 81 0.03 -6.70 2.21
N GLY A 82 -0.33 -5.75 3.06
CA GLY A 82 -0.09 -4.33 2.85
C GLY A 82 1.30 -3.98 3.35
N LYS A 83 2.10 -3.32 2.50
CA LYS A 83 3.30 -2.59 2.92
C LYS A 83 3.02 -1.89 4.25
N PRO A 84 3.93 -1.93 5.24
CA PRO A 84 3.69 -1.31 6.54
C PRO A 84 3.30 0.16 6.34
N SER A 85 2.05 0.51 6.69
CA SER A 85 1.58 1.87 6.50
C SER A 85 2.23 2.76 7.56
N SER A 86 2.69 3.96 7.15
CA SER A 86 3.13 5.00 8.07
C SER A 86 2.09 5.32 9.16
N THR A 87 0.81 5.04 8.89
CA THR A 87 -0.31 5.25 9.83
C THR A 87 -0.28 4.28 11.01
N ASP A 88 0.01 3.00 10.77
CA ASP A 88 0.02 1.97 11.80
C ASP A 88 1.22 2.14 12.72
N MET A 89 2.38 2.44 12.14
CA MET A 89 3.62 2.71 12.87
C MET A 89 3.49 3.92 13.79
N LYS A 90 2.77 4.96 13.36
CA LYS A 90 2.46 6.13 14.17
C LYS A 90 1.53 5.81 15.33
N GLY A 91 0.53 4.95 15.13
CA GLY A 91 -0.36 4.50 16.20
C GLY A 91 0.42 3.79 17.30
N LEU A 92 1.28 2.84 16.89
CA LEU A 92 2.16 2.10 17.78
C LEU A 92 3.15 3.02 18.52
N GLN A 93 3.76 3.97 17.81
CA GLN A 93 4.68 4.93 18.42
C GLN A 93 3.99 5.80 19.47
N LYS A 94 2.74 6.23 19.22
CA LYS A 94 1.97 7.01 20.20
C LYS A 94 1.65 6.20 21.44
N GLN A 95 1.20 4.96 21.26
CA GLN A 95 0.90 4.06 22.38
C GLN A 95 2.14 3.84 23.26
N LEU A 96 3.29 3.59 22.63
CA LEU A 96 4.56 3.41 23.34
C LEU A 96 4.98 4.70 24.08
N ASN A 97 4.78 5.88 23.49
CA ASN A 97 5.02 7.17 24.15
C ASN A 97 4.10 7.39 25.36
N GLU A 98 2.85 6.97 25.30
CA GLU A 98 1.89 7.05 26.41
C GLU A 98 2.26 6.07 27.54
N GLN A 99 2.65 4.84 27.20
CA GLN A 99 3.13 3.86 28.17
C GLN A 99 4.39 4.36 28.89
N MET A 100 5.38 4.90 28.17
CA MET A 100 6.57 5.49 28.79
C MET A 100 6.24 6.66 29.70
N LYS A 101 5.32 7.56 29.32
CA LYS A 101 4.88 8.67 30.17
C LYS A 101 4.16 8.18 31.43
N ALA A 102 3.34 7.14 31.32
CA ALA A 102 2.68 6.54 32.46
C ALA A 102 3.71 5.92 33.42
N LEU A 103 4.69 5.22 32.88
CA LEU A 103 5.75 4.56 33.65
C LEU A 103 6.70 5.58 34.31
N GLU A 104 7.05 6.67 33.62
CA GLU A 104 7.78 7.81 34.19
C GLU A 104 7.01 8.40 35.38
N LYS A 105 5.71 8.67 35.24
CA LYS A 105 4.89 9.20 36.34
C LYS A 105 4.80 8.24 37.52
N GLN A 106 4.74 6.95 37.27
CA GLN A 106 4.71 5.93 38.32
C GLN A 106 6.06 5.83 39.06
N MET A 107 7.17 5.94 38.33
CA MET A 107 8.53 6.00 38.89
C MET A 107 8.77 7.32 39.67
N GLY A 108 8.36 8.46 39.11
CA GLY A 108 8.48 9.77 39.73
C GLY A 108 7.66 9.94 41.01
N LYS A 109 6.48 9.31 41.10
CA LYS A 109 5.66 9.29 42.33
C LYS A 109 6.27 8.44 43.44
N LYS A 110 7.07 7.40 43.12
CA LYS A 110 7.83 6.62 44.11
C LYS A 110 9.14 7.29 44.55
N GLY A 111 9.60 8.33 43.85
CA GLY A 111 10.87 9.03 44.10
C GLY A 111 10.91 10.04 45.25
N LYS A 112 9.79 10.30 45.95
CA LYS A 112 9.77 11.19 47.14
C LYS A 112 10.11 10.50 48.46
N LYS A 113 10.52 9.22 48.46
CA LYS A 113 11.17 8.59 49.62
C LYS A 113 12.62 8.27 49.27
N LYS A 114 13.51 9.15 49.75
CA LYS A 114 14.96 8.97 49.83
C LYS A 114 15.30 7.56 50.34
N GLY A 115 16.25 6.91 49.69
CA GLY A 115 17.07 5.85 50.30
C GLY A 115 16.52 4.42 50.18
N SER A 116 16.67 3.80 49.02
CA SER A 116 17.01 2.37 48.93
C SER A 116 17.49 2.04 47.53
N LYS A 117 18.82 2.06 47.36
CA LYS A 117 19.49 1.17 46.41
C LYS A 117 19.08 -0.26 46.80
N GLY A 118 18.46 -1.01 45.89
CA GLY A 118 18.45 -2.47 46.03
C GLY A 118 17.09 -3.20 46.02
N SER A 119 15.96 -2.58 45.72
CA SER A 119 14.70 -3.33 45.60
C SER A 119 13.86 -2.90 44.39
N GLN A 120 14.44 -3.01 43.20
CA GLN A 120 13.71 -2.88 41.94
C GLN A 120 13.25 -4.28 41.52
N GLY A 121 12.11 -4.68 42.09
CA GLY A 121 11.52 -6.01 41.92
C GLY A 121 11.35 -6.44 40.47
N LYS A 122 11.51 -7.75 40.25
CA LYS A 122 11.45 -8.49 38.98
C LYS A 122 10.36 -8.04 37.98
N GLY A 123 9.24 -7.47 38.41
CA GLY A 123 8.15 -7.01 37.53
C GLY A 123 8.42 -5.73 36.72
N SER A 124 9.34 -4.85 37.14
CA SER A 124 9.64 -3.63 36.37
C SER A 124 10.55 -3.94 35.17
N SER A 125 11.49 -4.88 35.33
CA SER A 125 12.43 -5.26 34.27
C SER A 125 11.75 -5.86 33.04
N GLU A 126 10.67 -6.62 33.25
CA GLU A 126 9.89 -7.21 32.16
C GLU A 126 9.16 -6.15 31.33
N GLN A 127 8.61 -5.13 31.99
CA GLN A 127 7.95 -4.01 31.30
C GLN A 127 8.93 -3.21 30.44
N PHE A 128 10.14 -2.94 30.95
CA PHE A 128 11.21 -2.28 30.18
C PHE A 128 11.66 -3.14 28.99
N ALA A 129 11.84 -4.44 29.18
CA ALA A 129 12.21 -5.36 28.10
C ALA A 129 11.13 -5.43 27.00
N ARG A 130 9.85 -5.47 27.39
CA ARG A 130 8.71 -5.43 26.45
C ARG A 130 8.70 -4.12 25.65
N MET A 131 8.87 -2.97 26.31
CA MET A 131 8.93 -1.67 25.61
C MET A 131 10.14 -1.57 24.67
N ALA A 132 11.31 -2.08 25.08
CA ALA A 132 12.49 -2.11 24.22
C ALA A 132 12.27 -3.01 22.98
N ALA A 133 11.64 -4.16 23.16
CA ALA A 133 11.28 -5.06 22.07
C ALA A 133 10.25 -4.43 21.12
N GLU A 134 9.24 -3.73 21.65
CA GLU A 134 8.27 -2.97 20.84
C GLU A 134 8.95 -1.86 20.04
N GLN A 135 9.85 -1.10 20.67
CA GLN A 135 10.60 -0.03 20.00
C GLN A 135 11.50 -0.60 18.89
N ALA A 136 12.20 -1.71 19.14
CA ALA A 136 13.01 -2.40 18.13
C ALA A 136 12.16 -2.91 16.95
N ARG A 137 10.95 -3.40 17.23
CA ARG A 137 10.00 -3.79 16.18
C ARG A 137 9.56 -2.58 15.35
N ILE A 138 9.25 -1.46 15.98
CA ILE A 138 8.89 -0.21 15.29
C ILE A 138 10.07 0.28 14.42
N ARG A 139 11.30 0.21 14.93
CA ARG A 139 12.51 0.56 14.18
C ARG A 139 12.68 -0.31 12.94
N ARG A 140 12.49 -1.64 13.04
CA ARG A 140 12.56 -2.55 11.88
C ARG A 140 11.50 -2.24 10.83
N MET A 141 10.25 -2.05 11.24
CA MET A 141 9.18 -1.66 10.30
C MET A 141 9.48 -0.31 9.63
N MET A 142 10.12 0.62 10.34
CA MET A 142 10.56 1.91 9.78
C MET A 142 11.66 1.74 8.74
N GLN A 143 12.61 0.84 8.97
CA GLN A 143 13.66 0.50 7.99
C GLN A 143 13.04 -0.13 6.73
N GLU A 144 12.17 -1.14 6.90
CA GLU A 144 11.45 -1.77 5.79
C GLU A 144 10.63 -0.76 4.98
N TYR A 145 9.95 0.17 5.66
CA TYR A 145 9.23 1.26 5.01
C TYR A 145 10.18 2.21 4.24
N GLN A 146 11.33 2.55 4.83
CA GLN A 146 12.32 3.40 4.18
C GLN A 146 12.88 2.76 2.91
N ASP A 147 13.17 1.46 2.95
CA ASP A 147 13.69 0.70 1.82
C ASP A 147 12.63 0.56 0.73
N ALA A 148 11.39 0.22 1.08
CA ALA A 148 10.28 0.16 0.14
C ALA A 148 10.00 1.53 -0.55
N MET A 149 10.19 2.63 0.17
CA MET A 149 10.07 3.99 -0.39
C MET A 149 11.24 4.36 -1.30
N MET A 150 12.46 3.88 -0.99
CA MET A 150 13.62 4.03 -1.85
C MET A 150 13.41 3.31 -3.18
N GLU A 151 12.93 2.06 -3.14
CA GLU A 151 12.61 1.28 -4.35
C GLU A 151 11.52 1.95 -5.19
N GLU A 152 10.46 2.49 -4.58
CA GLU A 152 9.34 3.07 -5.31
C GLU A 152 9.66 4.45 -5.91
N SER A 153 10.44 5.28 -5.21
CA SER A 153 10.65 6.69 -5.58
C SER A 153 12.09 7.04 -5.97
N GLY A 154 13.03 6.10 -5.91
CA GLY A 154 14.45 6.33 -6.17
C GLY A 154 15.11 7.29 -5.17
N SER A 155 14.43 7.63 -4.07
CA SER A 155 14.89 8.63 -3.11
C SER A 155 14.39 8.30 -1.70
N LYS A 156 15.31 8.32 -0.74
CA LYS A 156 14.97 8.13 0.67
C LYS A 156 14.00 9.23 1.15
N PRO A 157 12.97 8.89 1.94
CA PRO A 157 12.17 9.90 2.63
C PRO A 157 13.08 10.65 3.61
N GLY A 158 13.29 11.95 3.36
CA GLY A 158 14.18 12.78 4.16
C GLY A 158 13.75 12.85 5.62
N GLY A 159 14.71 12.64 6.54
CA GLY A 159 14.50 12.74 7.99
C GLY A 159 14.08 11.46 8.71
N LEU A 160 13.87 10.34 7.99
CA LEU A 160 13.69 9.03 8.64
C LEU A 160 14.99 8.47 9.23
N ASP A 161 16.15 8.73 8.59
CA ASP A 161 17.46 8.29 9.10
C ASP A 161 17.74 8.83 10.52
N ASP A 162 17.40 10.09 10.77
CA ASP A 162 17.58 10.69 12.09
C ASP A 162 16.58 10.13 13.10
N ALA A 163 15.35 9.80 12.66
CA ALA A 163 14.37 9.13 13.52
C ALA A 163 14.85 7.73 13.92
N LEU A 164 15.41 6.95 12.99
CA LEU A 164 16.00 5.63 13.26
C LEU A 164 17.16 5.70 14.27
N LYS A 165 18.07 6.67 14.12
CA LYS A 165 19.15 6.91 15.09
C LYS A 165 18.62 7.28 16.47
N GLU A 166 17.57 8.09 16.51
CA GLU A 166 16.90 8.45 17.76
C GLU A 166 16.21 7.25 18.41
N MET A 167 15.58 6.37 17.61
CA MET A 167 14.98 5.13 18.09
C MET A 167 16.03 4.21 18.72
N GLU A 168 17.19 4.05 18.09
CA GLU A 168 18.27 3.23 18.64
C GLU A 168 18.76 3.76 20.00
N LYS A 169 18.87 5.09 20.16
CA LYS A 169 19.22 5.70 21.45
C LYS A 169 18.13 5.43 22.50
N THR A 170 16.85 5.52 22.12
CA THR A 170 15.76 5.16 23.06
C THR A 170 15.78 3.69 23.44
N GLU A 171 16.14 2.78 22.53
CA GLU A 171 16.27 1.35 22.82
C GLU A 171 17.37 1.10 23.86
N LYS A 172 18.54 1.73 23.71
CA LYS A 172 19.65 1.66 24.68
C LYS A 172 19.23 2.18 26.05
N ASP A 173 18.51 3.30 26.09
CA ASP A 173 18.02 3.87 27.35
C ASP A 173 16.99 2.93 28.02
N LEU A 174 16.08 2.33 27.26
CA LEU A 174 15.08 1.38 27.77
C LEU A 174 15.72 0.09 28.29
N VAL A 175 16.72 -0.46 27.61
CA VAL A 175 17.49 -1.64 28.05
C VAL A 175 18.21 -1.34 29.37
N ASN A 176 18.74 -0.12 29.51
CA ASN A 176 19.39 0.35 30.73
C ASN A 176 18.40 0.81 31.81
N LYS A 177 17.08 0.67 31.58
CA LYS A 177 16.00 1.07 32.50
C LYS A 177 16.00 2.57 32.81
N ILE A 178 16.44 3.38 31.86
CA ILE A 178 16.51 4.84 31.95
C ILE A 178 15.31 5.41 31.21
N ILE A 179 14.44 6.11 31.93
CA ILE A 179 13.46 7.03 31.36
C ILE A 179 13.71 8.39 31.99
N ASN A 180 14.26 9.30 31.20
CA ASN A 180 14.52 10.68 31.56
C ASN A 180 13.76 11.64 30.61
N GLN A 181 13.74 12.93 30.93
CA GLN A 181 13.09 13.94 30.08
C GLN A 181 13.66 13.95 28.65
N GLU A 182 14.94 13.62 28.48
CA GLU A 182 15.58 13.51 27.17
C GLU A 182 15.03 12.35 26.33
N THR A 183 14.82 11.16 26.91
CA THR A 183 14.21 10.00 26.25
C THR A 183 12.79 10.32 25.77
N LEU A 184 12.01 11.03 26.60
CA LEU A 184 10.66 11.43 26.24
C LEU A 184 10.63 12.52 25.17
N LYS A 185 11.56 13.47 25.22
CA LYS A 185 11.72 14.50 24.17
C LYS A 185 12.13 13.86 22.85
N ARG A 186 13.06 12.90 22.88
CA ARG A 186 13.48 12.12 21.72
C ARG A 186 12.30 11.37 21.11
N GLN A 187 11.45 10.78 21.94
CA GLN A 187 10.25 10.12 21.48
C GLN A 187 9.18 11.03 20.87
N GLN A 188 9.08 12.27 21.36
CA GLN A 188 8.26 13.29 20.72
C GLN A 188 8.82 13.70 19.35
N ASN A 189 10.14 13.86 19.25
CA ASN A 189 10.81 14.17 17.98
C ASN A 189 10.61 13.07 16.94
N ILE A 190 10.77 11.80 17.33
CA ILE A 190 10.47 10.63 16.50
C ILE A 190 9.04 10.70 15.96
N LEU A 191 8.05 10.94 16.84
CA LEU A 191 6.66 11.07 16.44
C LEU A 191 6.41 12.25 15.49
N THR A 192 7.07 13.39 15.72
CA THR A 192 6.98 14.56 14.84
C THR A 192 7.57 14.25 13.45
N ARG A 193 8.68 13.52 13.37
CA ARG A 193 9.28 13.13 12.09
C ARG A 193 8.40 12.12 11.34
N LEU A 194 7.84 11.13 12.04
CA LEU A 194 6.83 10.22 11.48
C LEU A 194 5.64 10.98 10.89
N LEU A 195 5.10 11.97 11.62
CA LEU A 195 4.00 12.82 11.15
C LEU A 195 4.37 13.65 9.91
N LYS A 196 5.62 14.11 9.81
CA LYS A 196 6.12 14.82 8.62
C LYS A 196 6.24 13.86 7.43
N SER A 197 6.74 12.65 7.64
CA SER A 197 6.82 11.61 6.60
C SER A 197 5.44 11.27 6.03
N GLU A 198 4.45 11.03 6.89
CA GLU A 198 3.06 10.75 6.50
C GLU A 198 2.46 11.90 5.67
N LYS A 199 2.74 13.15 6.04
CA LYS A 199 2.28 14.33 5.27
C LYS A 199 2.96 14.41 3.90
N ALA A 200 4.25 14.14 3.82
CA ALA A 200 5.01 14.15 2.58
C ALA A 200 4.52 13.06 1.61
N GLU A 201 4.27 11.85 2.11
CA GLU A 201 3.70 10.75 1.33
C GLU A 201 2.34 11.15 0.73
N ARG A 202 1.43 11.68 1.57
CA ARG A 202 0.13 12.17 1.13
C ARG A 202 0.22 13.29 0.08
N GLN A 203 1.24 14.16 0.18
CA GLN A 203 1.48 15.19 -0.83
C GLN A 203 1.94 14.57 -2.17
N ARG A 204 2.89 13.63 -2.13
CA ARG A 204 3.35 12.90 -3.33
C ARG A 204 2.21 12.16 -4.04
N GLU A 205 1.34 11.48 -3.30
CA GLU A 205 0.16 10.83 -3.89
C GLU A 205 -0.77 11.82 -4.60
N LYS A 206 -0.99 12.99 -4.01
CA LYS A 206 -1.81 14.05 -4.61
C LYS A 206 -1.13 14.62 -5.86
N GLU A 207 0.18 14.80 -5.86
CA GLU A 207 0.94 15.24 -7.03
C GLU A 207 0.88 14.23 -8.17
N LYS A 208 1.06 12.93 -7.89
CA LYS A 208 0.87 11.86 -8.89
C LYS A 208 -0.53 11.92 -9.53
N LYS A 209 -1.58 12.18 -8.74
CA LYS A 209 -2.96 12.39 -9.23
C LYS A 209 -3.13 13.67 -10.04
N ARG A 210 -2.43 14.76 -9.68
CA ARG A 210 -2.50 16.04 -10.42
C ARG A 210 -1.76 16.01 -11.76
N LYS A 211 -0.76 15.14 -11.93
CA LYS A 211 -0.09 14.88 -13.23
C LYS A 211 -0.94 14.05 -14.21
N SER A 212 -2.26 14.01 -14.06
CA SER A 212 -3.16 13.36 -15.02
C SER A 212 -2.91 13.92 -16.42
N LYS A 213 -2.71 13.01 -17.38
CA LYS A 213 -2.27 13.22 -18.77
C LYS A 213 -2.53 14.65 -19.28
N GLU A 214 -1.47 15.43 -19.45
CA GLU A 214 -1.54 16.62 -20.30
C GLU A 214 -2.04 16.15 -21.68
N GLY A 215 -3.04 16.86 -22.22
CA GLY A 215 -3.58 16.54 -23.53
C GLY A 215 -2.46 16.61 -24.55
N ILE A 216 -2.17 15.48 -25.22
CA ILE A 216 -1.21 15.45 -26.32
C ILE A 216 -1.75 16.39 -27.38
N ASN A 217 -1.07 17.52 -27.61
CA ASN A 217 -1.45 18.47 -28.63
C ASN A 217 -1.04 17.87 -29.99
N VAL A 218 -1.88 16.96 -30.51
CA VAL A 218 -1.65 16.35 -31.82
C VAL A 218 -1.81 17.46 -32.85
N LYS A 219 -0.67 17.97 -33.36
CA LYS A 219 -0.68 18.85 -34.53
C LYS A 219 -1.25 18.05 -35.70
N ARG A 220 -2.54 18.23 -35.97
CA ARG A 220 -3.17 17.74 -37.20
C ARG A 220 -2.62 18.59 -38.35
N GLY A 221 -1.51 18.15 -38.93
CA GLY A 221 -0.96 18.75 -40.14
C GLY A 221 -1.97 18.64 -41.27
N ASN A 222 -2.12 19.70 -42.08
CA ASN A 222 -3.01 19.69 -43.22
C ASN A 222 -2.46 18.71 -44.29
N PRO A 223 -3.14 17.59 -44.60
CA PRO A 223 -2.67 16.63 -45.62
C PRO A 223 -2.61 17.25 -47.03
N ASN A 224 -3.21 18.43 -47.24
CA ASN A 224 -3.25 19.10 -48.54
C ASN A 224 -1.87 19.47 -49.09
N GLN A 225 -0.82 19.61 -48.25
CA GLN A 225 0.53 19.84 -48.78
C GLN A 225 1.08 18.63 -49.55
N PHE A 226 0.76 17.40 -49.11
CA PHE A 226 1.13 16.18 -49.82
C PHE A 226 0.27 15.96 -51.08
N LEU A 227 -1.00 16.37 -51.04
CA LEU A 227 -1.91 16.29 -52.19
C LEU A 227 -1.49 17.21 -53.35
N LYS A 228 -1.01 18.42 -53.05
CA LYS A 228 -0.52 19.36 -54.09
C LYS A 228 0.57 18.78 -54.97
N TYR A 229 1.49 17.99 -54.40
CA TYR A 229 2.57 17.38 -55.18
C TYR A 229 2.04 16.30 -56.14
N LYS A 230 1.04 15.51 -55.73
CA LYS A 230 0.38 14.53 -56.59
C LYS A 230 -0.37 15.21 -57.74
N ASP A 231 -1.11 16.27 -57.44
CA ASP A 231 -1.87 17.02 -58.45
C ASP A 231 -0.96 17.64 -59.51
N ILE A 232 0.20 18.19 -59.12
CA ILE A 232 1.19 18.75 -60.06
C ILE A 232 1.75 17.65 -60.96
N LYS A 233 2.15 16.52 -60.37
CA LYS A 233 2.71 15.39 -61.12
C LYS A 233 1.71 14.80 -62.12
N GLU A 234 0.44 14.68 -61.72
CA GLU A 234 -0.63 14.21 -62.63
C GLU A 234 -0.90 15.20 -63.76
N LYS A 235 -0.88 16.51 -63.49
CA LYS A 235 -1.00 17.54 -64.53
C LYS A 235 0.14 17.50 -65.53
N GLU A 236 1.38 17.32 -65.08
CA GLU A 236 2.55 17.16 -65.96
C GLU A 236 2.44 15.89 -66.82
N LEU A 237 2.04 14.77 -66.22
CA LEU A 237 1.80 13.52 -66.95
C LEU A 237 0.68 13.65 -67.99
N ASN A 238 -0.41 14.32 -67.63
CA ASN A 238 -1.52 14.56 -68.54
C ASN A 238 -1.12 15.50 -69.67
N LEU A 239 -0.34 16.55 -69.40
CA LEU A 239 0.20 17.45 -70.43
C LEU A 239 1.07 16.69 -71.45
N LEU A 240 1.94 15.80 -70.98
CA LEU A 240 2.76 14.95 -71.85
C LEU A 240 1.93 13.99 -72.72
N LYS A 241 0.73 13.59 -72.26
CA LYS A 241 -0.17 12.71 -72.99
C LYS A 241 -1.08 13.46 -73.98
N THR A 242 -1.49 14.68 -73.67
CA THR A 242 -2.53 15.41 -74.41
C THR A 242 -1.99 16.44 -75.38
N VAL A 243 -0.77 16.96 -75.16
CA VAL A 243 -0.14 17.88 -76.10
C VAL A 243 0.44 17.07 -77.26
N PRO A 244 -0.08 17.23 -78.50
CA PRO A 244 0.55 16.62 -79.66
C PRO A 244 1.94 17.26 -79.83
N LEU A 245 2.99 16.44 -79.74
CA LEU A 245 4.34 16.88 -80.06
C LEU A 245 4.37 17.24 -81.56
N ASP A 246 4.85 18.44 -81.90
CA ASP A 246 5.11 18.87 -83.28
C ASP A 246 6.32 18.10 -83.86
N LEU A 247 6.14 16.79 -84.05
CA LEU A 247 7.15 15.90 -84.58
C LEU A 247 7.17 16.00 -86.10
N ASN A 248 8.36 16.16 -86.68
CA ASN A 248 8.55 15.99 -88.11
C ASN A 248 8.02 14.60 -88.53
N ARG A 249 7.36 14.53 -89.69
CA ARG A 249 6.66 13.34 -90.23
C ARG A 249 7.47 12.05 -90.14
N TYR A 250 8.79 12.13 -90.32
CA TYR A 250 9.71 11.00 -90.16
C TYR A 250 9.67 10.38 -88.75
N TYR A 251 9.68 11.21 -87.71
CA TYR A 251 9.65 10.75 -86.32
C TYR A 251 8.25 10.29 -85.90
N LYS A 252 7.18 10.89 -86.43
CA LYS A 252 5.81 10.45 -86.19
C LYS A 252 5.60 8.98 -86.59
N ILE A 253 6.05 8.60 -87.79
CA ILE A 253 5.97 7.22 -88.29
C ILE A 253 6.77 6.25 -87.39
N LYS A 254 7.96 6.66 -86.94
CA LYS A 254 8.77 5.83 -86.02
C LYS A 254 8.09 5.62 -84.68
N VAL A 255 7.52 6.67 -84.10
CA VAL A 255 6.79 6.61 -82.83
C VAL A 255 5.55 5.72 -82.95
N ASP A 256 4.77 5.88 -84.01
CA ASP A 256 3.60 5.04 -84.29
C ASP A 256 4.01 3.56 -84.42
N SER A 257 5.10 3.27 -85.15
CA SER A 257 5.63 1.91 -85.28
C SER A 257 6.17 1.31 -83.98
N TYR A 258 6.61 2.16 -83.04
CA TYR A 258 7.09 1.73 -81.73
C TYR A 258 5.92 1.35 -80.83
N PHE A 259 4.89 2.22 -80.72
CA PHE A 259 3.69 1.92 -79.94
C PHE A 259 2.92 0.71 -80.49
N TYR A 260 2.79 0.58 -81.81
CA TYR A 260 2.14 -0.57 -82.43
C TYR A 260 2.87 -1.90 -82.15
N ARG A 261 4.21 -1.87 -81.99
CA ARG A 261 4.97 -3.06 -81.58
C ARG A 261 4.83 -3.34 -80.10
N PHE A 262 4.82 -2.30 -79.26
CA PHE A 262 4.70 -2.44 -77.81
C PHE A 262 3.33 -2.99 -77.39
N ASP A 263 2.24 -2.49 -77.97
CA ASP A 263 0.87 -2.97 -77.69
C ASP A 263 0.64 -4.43 -78.12
N ASN A 264 1.42 -4.93 -79.07
CA ASN A 264 1.36 -6.34 -79.49
C ASN A 264 2.20 -7.26 -78.61
N ILE A 265 3.25 -6.74 -77.95
CA ILE A 265 4.07 -7.52 -77.00
C ILE A 265 3.29 -7.80 -75.71
N ASP A 266 2.49 -6.85 -75.20
CA ASP A 266 1.70 -7.05 -73.99
C ASP A 266 0.55 -8.07 -74.20
N LYS A 267 0.05 -8.23 -75.44
CA LYS A 267 -0.99 -9.23 -75.77
C LYS A 267 -0.47 -10.66 -75.87
N ASP A 268 0.83 -10.85 -76.07
CA ASP A 268 1.47 -12.16 -76.12
C ASP A 268 1.93 -12.65 -74.73
N VAL A 269 1.89 -11.80 -73.70
CA VAL A 269 2.27 -12.14 -72.31
C VAL A 269 1.05 -12.50 -71.44
N GLU A 270 -0.18 -12.18 -71.87
CA GLU A 270 -1.44 -12.54 -71.19
C GLU A 270 -2.15 -13.80 -71.78
N LYS A 271 -1.46 -14.59 -72.60
CA LYS A 271 -1.90 -15.95 -72.99
C LYS A 271 -0.99 -17.02 -72.39
#